data_AF-A0A3N0ZI03-F1
#
_entry.id   AF-A0A3N0ZI03-F1
#
_cell.length_a   1.000
_cell.length_b   1.000
_cell.length_c   1.000
_cell.angle_alpha   90.00
_cell.angle_beta   90.00
_cell.angle_gamma   90.00
#
_symmetry.space_group_name_H-M   'P 1'
#
loop_
_entity.id
_entity.type
_entity.pdbx_description
1 polymer ?
#
loop_
_entity_poly.entity_id
_entity_poly.type
_entity_poly.pdbx_seq_one_letter_code
_entity_poly.pdbx_strand_id
1 'polypeptide(L)'
;MEPIIAQSMFESIEMLKNGMATLKYKCIDGITANEDVCRRHVENSIGIVTALNPILGYEITSSLAKEALESNKSVVELALERKLMTKEQLDDVLSPEKMIHPHRIRKIE
;
A
#
# COMPACT_ATOMS: atom_id res chain seq x y z
N MET A 1 41.05 -25.77 14.54
CA MET A 1 39.62 -25.40 14.44
C MET A 1 39.45 -23.89 14.63
N GLU A 2 39.92 -23.32 15.73
CA GLU A 2 39.79 -21.87 16.04
C GLU A 2 40.32 -20.91 14.94
N PRO A 3 41.46 -21.17 14.26
CA PRO A 3 41.91 -20.28 13.18
C PRO A 3 40.99 -20.26 11.96
N ILE A 4 40.32 -21.38 11.67
CA ILE A 4 39.35 -21.47 10.57
C ILE A 4 38.10 -20.67 10.93
N ILE A 5 37.60 -20.83 12.16
CA ILE A 5 36.45 -20.08 12.66
C ILE A 5 36.72 -18.57 12.60
N ALA A 6 37.90 -18.13 13.07
CA ALA A 6 38.28 -16.72 13.03
C ALA A 6 38.38 -16.19 11.59
N GLN A 7 39.02 -16.94 10.68
CA GLN A 7 39.14 -16.53 9.28
C GLN A 7 37.76 -16.38 8.62
N SER A 8 36.88 -17.38 8.75
CA SER A 8 35.55 -17.33 8.13
C SER A 8 34.69 -16.22 8.71
N MET A 9 34.82 -15.94 10.00
CA MET A 9 34.13 -14.82 10.65
C MET A 9 34.62 -13.47 10.11
N PHE A 10 35.93 -13.23 10.08
CA PHE A 10 36.47 -11.97 9.59
C PHE A 10 36.24 -11.76 8.09
N GLU A 11 36.32 -12.81 7.29
CA GLU A 11 35.97 -12.77 5.87
C GLU A 11 34.49 -12.37 5.69
N SER A 12 33.58 -13.00 6.43
CA SER A 12 32.15 -12.66 6.35
C SER A 12 31.87 -11.23 6.78
N ILE A 13 32.54 -10.74 7.84
CA ILE A 13 32.42 -9.34 8.28
C ILE A 13 32.87 -8.38 7.18
N GLU A 14 34.00 -8.66 6.55
CA GLU A 14 34.55 -7.80 5.50
C GLU A 14 33.65 -7.82 4.25
N MET A 15 33.17 -8.99 3.86
CA MET A 15 32.20 -9.14 2.78
C MET A 15 30.90 -8.37 3.06
N LEU A 16 30.37 -8.46 4.28
CA LEU A 16 29.15 -7.72 4.67
C LEU A 16 29.37 -6.21 4.63
N LYS A 17 30.49 -5.71 5.17
CA LYS A 17 30.83 -4.29 5.10
C LYS A 17 30.88 -3.79 3.66
N ASN A 18 31.61 -4.50 2.81
CA ASN A 18 31.79 -4.09 1.41
C ASN A 18 30.50 -4.24 0.61
N GLY A 19 29.71 -5.28 0.87
CA GLY A 19 28.39 -5.49 0.29
C GLY A 19 27.41 -4.37 0.65
N MET A 20 27.33 -4.00 1.94
CA MET A 20 26.46 -2.91 2.40
C MET A 20 26.88 -1.56 1.81
N ALA A 21 28.17 -1.25 1.80
CA ALA A 21 28.68 -0.01 1.18
C ALA A 21 28.35 0.03 -0.32
N THR A 22 28.54 -1.08 -1.03
CA THR A 22 28.22 -1.17 -2.45
C THR A 22 26.73 -0.99 -2.71
N LEU A 23 25.86 -1.67 -1.94
CA LEU A 23 24.41 -1.53 -2.06
C LEU A 23 23.96 -0.09 -1.78
N LYS A 24 24.52 0.56 -0.76
CA LYS A 24 24.24 1.96 -0.47
C LYS A 24 24.56 2.86 -1.66
N TYR A 25 25.83 2.90 -2.06
CA TYR A 25 26.32 3.89 -3.02
C TYR A 25 25.96 3.60 -4.47
N LYS A 26 25.77 2.32 -4.85
CA LYS A 26 25.48 1.92 -6.23
C LYS A 26 24.01 1.58 -6.49
N CYS A 27 23.16 1.59 -5.47
CA CYS A 27 21.73 1.31 -5.63
C CYS A 27 20.89 2.29 -4.81
N ILE A 28 20.98 2.24 -3.48
CA ILE A 28 20.07 2.97 -2.57
C ILE A 28 20.11 4.48 -2.80
N ASP A 29 21.31 5.07 -2.88
CA ASP A 29 21.47 6.53 -3.05
C ASP A 29 20.85 7.05 -4.38
N GLY A 30 20.63 6.16 -5.35
CA GLY A 30 20.05 6.50 -6.65
C GLY A 30 18.59 6.05 -6.84
N ILE A 31 17.93 5.51 -5.81
CA ILE A 31 16.53 5.07 -5.93
C ILE A 31 15.62 6.28 -6.19
N THR A 32 14.82 6.19 -7.25
CA THR A 32 13.74 7.14 -7.55
C THR A 32 12.39 6.41 -7.63
N ALA A 33 11.32 7.06 -7.18
CA ALA A 33 9.97 6.51 -7.31
C ALA A 33 9.43 6.71 -8.74
N ASN A 34 8.67 5.72 -9.21
CA ASN A 34 7.78 5.92 -10.36
C ASN A 34 6.40 6.31 -9.83
N GLU A 35 6.22 7.61 -9.58
CA GLU A 35 5.06 8.15 -8.87
C GLU A 35 3.73 7.80 -9.56
N ASP A 36 3.68 7.89 -10.90
CA ASP A 36 2.45 7.61 -11.67
C ASP A 36 2.03 6.14 -11.58
N VAL A 37 3.00 5.23 -11.60
CA VAL A 37 2.72 3.79 -11.45
C VAL A 37 2.28 3.48 -10.02
N CYS A 38 2.95 4.04 -9.02
CA CYS A 38 2.56 3.89 -7.61
C CYS A 38 1.14 4.41 -7.36
N ARG A 39 0.82 5.60 -7.87
CA ARG A 39 -0.51 6.22 -7.77
C ARG A 39 -1.58 5.33 -8.41
N ARG A 40 -1.32 4.86 -9.63
CA ARG A 40 -2.23 3.96 -10.35
C ARG A 40 -2.49 2.66 -9.59
N HIS A 41 -1.48 2.10 -8.92
CA HIS A 41 -1.67 0.90 -8.10
C HIS A 41 -2.58 1.16 -6.90
N VAL A 42 -2.46 2.32 -6.24
CA VAL A 42 -3.34 2.69 -5.12
C VAL A 42 -4.78 2.90 -5.60
N GLU A 43 -4.97 3.72 -6.63
CA GLU A 43 -6.30 4.09 -7.15
C GLU A 43 -7.09 2.89 -7.69
N ASN A 44 -6.41 1.89 -8.25
CA ASN A 44 -7.03 0.67 -8.77
C ASN A 44 -7.03 -0.51 -7.79
N SER A 45 -6.48 -0.33 -6.58
CA SER A 45 -6.44 -1.41 -5.60
C SER A 45 -7.83 -1.63 -5.01
N ILE A 46 -8.29 -2.89 -5.03
CA ILE A 46 -9.52 -3.29 -4.32
C ILE A 46 -9.38 -3.02 -2.80
N GLY A 47 -8.16 -3.02 -2.26
CA GLY A 47 -7.89 -2.82 -0.84
C GLY A 47 -8.37 -1.48 -0.28
N ILE A 48 -8.54 -0.45 -1.13
CA ILE A 48 -9.04 0.87 -0.70
C ILE A 48 -10.48 0.79 -0.14
N VAL A 49 -11.22 -0.27 -0.47
CA VAL A 49 -12.57 -0.53 0.06
C VAL A 49 -12.60 -0.61 1.59
N THR A 50 -11.49 -0.95 2.23
CA THR A 50 -11.38 -1.05 3.69
C THR A 50 -11.58 0.29 4.40
N ALA A 51 -11.21 1.40 3.75
CA ALA A 51 -11.45 2.75 4.26
C ALA A 51 -12.95 3.08 4.35
N LEU A 52 -13.79 2.38 3.57
CA LEU A 52 -15.25 2.55 3.58
C LEU A 52 -15.94 1.77 4.71
N ASN A 53 -15.26 0.80 5.34
CA ASN A 53 -15.86 -0.06 6.37
C ASN A 53 -16.55 0.72 7.51
N PRO A 54 -15.97 1.80 8.07
CA PRO A 54 -16.59 2.51 9.18
C PRO A 54 -17.84 3.31 8.78
N ILE A 55 -18.05 3.54 7.49
CA ILE A 55 -19.16 4.33 6.93
C ILE A 55 -20.25 3.40 6.41
N LEU A 56 -19.89 2.44 5.57
CA LEU A 56 -20.83 1.55 4.87
C LEU A 56 -21.04 0.20 5.58
N GLY A 57 -20.18 -0.16 6.54
CA GLY A 57 -20.23 -1.46 7.20
C GLY A 57 -19.65 -2.60 6.37
N TYR A 58 -19.24 -3.67 7.05
CA TYR A 58 -18.46 -4.77 6.46
C TYR A 58 -19.21 -5.56 5.37
N GLU A 59 -20.52 -5.78 5.51
CA GLU A 59 -21.29 -6.55 4.53
C GLU A 59 -21.32 -5.85 3.16
N ILE A 60 -21.57 -4.53 3.16
CA ILE A 60 -21.64 -3.73 1.94
C ILE A 60 -20.26 -3.65 1.28
N THR A 61 -19.22 -3.36 2.05
CA THR A 61 -17.86 -3.23 1.51
C THR A 61 -17.29 -4.56 1.02
N SER A 62 -17.59 -5.68 1.68
CA SER A 62 -17.20 -7.02 1.23
C SER A 62 -17.91 -7.41 -0.08
N SER A 63 -19.20 -7.10 -0.19
CA SER A 63 -19.95 -7.29 -1.45
C SER A 63 -19.34 -6.47 -2.60
N LEU A 64 -18.96 -5.23 -2.31
CA LEU A 64 -18.37 -4.32 -3.30
C LEU A 64 -16.97 -4.77 -3.73
N ALA A 65 -16.16 -5.27 -2.79
CA ALA A 65 -14.84 -5.84 -3.08
C ALA A 65 -14.94 -7.08 -3.99
N LYS A 66 -15.92 -7.96 -3.72
CA LYS A 66 -16.18 -9.14 -4.55
C LYS A 66 -16.60 -8.75 -5.96
N GLU A 67 -17.51 -7.80 -6.10
CA GLU A 67 -17.95 -7.33 -7.42
C GLU A 67 -16.82 -6.64 -8.19
N ALA A 68 -15.97 -5.85 -7.52
CA ALA A 68 -14.80 -5.22 -8.15
C ALA A 68 -13.87 -6.28 -8.76
N LEU A 69 -13.65 -7.39 -8.05
CA LEU A 69 -12.84 -8.51 -8.52
C LEU A 69 -13.47 -9.25 -9.71
N GLU A 70 -14.78 -9.48 -9.67
CA GLU A 70 -15.50 -10.21 -10.73
C GLU A 70 -15.71 -9.38 -12.00
N SER A 71 -15.93 -8.08 -11.85
CA SER A 71 -16.25 -7.16 -12.95
C SER A 71 -15.04 -6.42 -13.53
N ASN A 72 -13.88 -6.52 -12.86
CA ASN A 72 -12.67 -5.77 -13.19
C ASN A 72 -12.88 -4.24 -13.24
N LYS A 73 -13.84 -3.75 -12.45
CA LYS A 73 -14.12 -2.32 -12.24
C LYS A 73 -13.48 -1.83 -10.94
N SER A 74 -13.26 -0.53 -10.82
CA SER A 74 -12.76 0.06 -9.59
C SER A 74 -13.83 0.10 -8.49
N VAL A 75 -13.37 0.12 -7.24
CA VAL A 75 -14.21 0.32 -6.05
C VAL A 75 -15.00 1.64 -6.13
N VAL A 76 -14.38 2.69 -6.66
CA VAL A 76 -14.99 4.02 -6.80
C VAL A 76 -16.15 3.98 -7.79
N GLU A 77 -15.96 3.38 -8.97
CA GLU A 77 -17.00 3.25 -9.98
C GLU A 77 -18.20 2.47 -9.43
N LEU A 78 -17.98 1.33 -8.78
CA LEU A 78 -19.05 0.51 -8.22
C LEU A 78 -19.79 1.21 -7.08
N ALA A 79 -19.08 1.98 -6.24
CA ALA A 79 -19.71 2.74 -5.15
C ALA A 79 -20.62 3.86 -5.69
N LEU A 80 -20.21 4.51 -6.78
CA LEU A 80 -21.03 5.51 -7.49
C LEU A 80 -22.22 4.86 -8.22
N GLU A 81 -22.00 3.75 -8.93
CA GLU A 81 -23.06 3.00 -9.63
C GLU A 81 -24.16 2.54 -8.67
N ARG A 82 -23.77 2.04 -7.49
CA ARG A 82 -24.68 1.63 -6.41
C ARG A 82 -25.25 2.79 -5.61
N LYS A 83 -24.86 4.04 -5.91
CA LYS A 83 -25.28 5.27 -5.19
C LYS A 83 -25.05 5.19 -3.67
N LEU A 84 -23.95 4.54 -3.27
CA LEU A 84 -23.63 4.35 -1.85
C LEU A 84 -23.08 5.63 -1.22
N MET A 85 -22.36 6.44 -2.01
CA MET A 85 -21.72 7.68 -1.59
C MET A 85 -21.64 8.65 -2.78
N THR A 86 -21.53 9.96 -2.51
CA THR A 86 -21.25 10.93 -3.58
C THR A 86 -19.78 10.89 -3.98
N LYS A 87 -19.46 11.48 -5.13
CA LYS A 87 -18.07 11.57 -5.59
C LYS A 87 -17.21 12.35 -4.61
N GLU A 88 -17.73 13.45 -4.07
CA GLU A 88 -17.02 14.29 -3.10
C GLU A 88 -16.73 13.54 -1.80
N GLN A 89 -17.66 12.70 -1.34
CA GLN A 89 -17.46 11.86 -0.16
C GLN A 89 -16.42 10.76 -0.42
N LEU A 90 -16.43 10.14 -1.60
CA LEU A 90 -15.44 9.12 -1.98
C LEU A 90 -14.05 9.74 -2.13
N ASP A 91 -13.92 10.87 -2.82
CA ASP A 91 -12.66 11.59 -3.00
C ASP A 91 -12.09 12.03 -1.63
N ASP A 92 -12.95 12.44 -0.69
CA ASP A 92 -12.54 12.79 0.66
C ASP A 92 -12.07 11.59 1.47
N VAL A 93 -12.81 10.47 1.46
CA VAL A 93 -12.52 9.29 2.30
C VAL A 93 -11.38 8.44 1.72
N LEU A 94 -11.30 8.34 0.39
CA LEU A 94 -10.29 7.54 -0.34
C LEU A 94 -9.04 8.34 -0.72
N SER A 95 -8.89 9.56 -0.18
CA SER A 95 -7.64 10.33 -0.26
C SER A 95 -6.48 9.50 0.33
N PRO A 96 -5.41 9.23 -0.44
CA PRO A 96 -4.26 8.45 0.03
C PRO A 96 -3.64 8.96 1.33
N GLU A 97 -3.66 10.28 1.53
CA GLU A 97 -3.14 10.97 2.70
C GLU A 97 -3.89 10.59 3.99
N LYS A 98 -5.16 10.15 3.88
CA LYS A 98 -5.98 9.66 4.99
C LYS A 98 -5.93 8.15 5.17
N MET A 99 -5.19 7.43 4.33
CA MET A 99 -5.05 5.96 4.41
C MET A 99 -3.70 5.52 5.01
N ILE A 100 -2.83 6.47 5.36
CA ILE A 100 -1.48 6.20 5.89
C ILE A 100 -1.38 6.32 7.42
N HIS A 101 -2.44 6.78 8.09
CA HIS A 101 -2.50 6.96 9.55
C HIS A 101 -3.88 6.57 10.10
N PRO A 102 -4.01 6.29 11.41
CA PRO A 102 -5.31 6.12 12.03
C PRO A 102 -6.07 7.44 12.12
N HIS A 103 -7.35 7.44 11.74
CA HIS A 103 -8.22 8.61 11.81
C HIS A 103 -9.53 8.30 12.54
N ARG A 104 -10.06 9.29 13.26
CA ARG A 104 -11.44 9.20 13.79
C ARG A 104 -12.42 9.49 12.65
N ILE A 105 -12.96 8.43 12.07
CA ILE A 105 -14.02 8.53 11.08
C ILE A 105 -15.33 8.79 11.82
N ARG A 106 -15.94 9.97 11.59
CA ARG A 106 -17.29 10.27 12.08
C ARG A 106 -18.29 9.57 11.15
N LYS A 107 -19.27 8.86 11.71
CA LYS A 107 -20.39 8.33 10.91
C LYS A 107 -21.07 9.51 10.22
N ILE A 108 -21.30 9.38 8.92
CA ILE A 108 -22.12 10.31 8.15
C ILE A 108 -23.56 10.03 8.59
N GLU A 109 -24.21 10.99 9.25
CA GLU A 109 -25.65 10.97 9.56
C GLU A 109 -26.48 11.29 8.31
#